data_AF-A0A7S4E4N6-F1
#
_entry.id   AF-A0A7S4E4N6-F1
#
_cell.length_a   1.000
_cell.length_b   1.000
_cell.length_c   1.000
_cell.angle_alpha   90.00
_cell.angle_beta   90.00
_cell.angle_gamma   90.00
#
_symmetry.space_group_name_H-M   'P 1'
#
loop_
_entity.id
_entity.type
_entity.pdbx_description
1 polymer ?
#
loop_
_entity_poly.entity_id
_entity_poly.type
_entity_poly.pdbx_seq_one_letter_code
_entity_poly.pdbx_strand_id
1 'polypeptide(L)'
;MPQTPKPPKTVTFEEFWRRAVFGIICGTVTGFTVGAVDAYKLFKGGTVKQTDLPRVAFHEMGRSAVIVAGFFGIYQTVKTGLGFAGVDYPEVKVGTATMVGAAPLSITPGLRRYVPYCLTLVAVDTYHSYFAPGADGR
;
A
#
# COMPACT_ATOMS: atom_id res chain seq x y z
N MET A 1 32.63 -21.05 10.63
CA MET A 1 31.41 -21.88 10.79
C MET A 1 30.70 -21.88 9.45
N PRO A 2 30.49 -23.05 8.82
CA PRO A 2 29.78 -23.13 7.54
C PRO A 2 28.34 -22.67 7.76
N GLN A 3 27.90 -21.65 7.01
CA GLN A 3 26.51 -21.22 7.04
C GLN A 3 25.66 -22.32 6.42
N THR A 4 24.93 -23.04 7.26
CA THR A 4 23.89 -23.97 6.83
C THR A 4 22.95 -23.20 5.89
N PRO A 5 22.69 -23.67 4.66
CA PRO A 5 21.75 -23.00 3.78
C PRO A 5 20.39 -23.01 4.49
N LYS A 6 19.87 -21.82 4.83
CA LYS A 6 18.53 -21.66 5.39
C LYS A 6 17.58 -22.37 4.40
N PRO A 7 16.72 -23.30 4.86
CA PRO A 7 15.78 -23.97 3.96
C PRO A 7 14.93 -22.90 3.26
N PRO A 8 14.63 -23.05 1.96
CA PRO A 8 13.79 -22.09 1.25
C PRO A 8 12.49 -21.98 2.03
N LYS A 9 12.23 -20.80 2.62
CA LYS A 9 10.99 -20.54 3.34
C LYS A 9 9.87 -20.68 2.31
N THR A 10 9.16 -21.81 2.36
CA THR A 10 7.91 -21.99 1.65
C THR A 10 6.94 -20.98 2.23
N VAL A 11 6.83 -19.82 1.59
CA VAL A 11 5.78 -18.85 1.88
C VAL A 11 4.47 -19.62 1.74
N THR A 12 3.68 -19.73 2.81
CA THR A 12 2.41 -20.48 2.76
C THR A 12 1.33 -19.60 2.15
N PHE A 13 0.27 -20.21 1.61
CA PHE A 13 -0.90 -19.46 1.15
C PHE A 13 -1.51 -18.59 2.26
N GLU A 14 -1.41 -19.04 3.51
CA GLU A 14 -1.83 -18.27 4.68
C GLU A 14 -1.00 -17.00 4.90
N GLU A 15 0.33 -17.08 4.70
CA GLU A 15 1.22 -15.91 4.79
C GLU A 15 0.97 -14.91 3.65
N PHE A 16 0.68 -15.41 2.46
CA PHE A 16 0.22 -14.59 1.33
C PHE A 16 -1.06 -13.83 1.66
N TRP A 17 -2.08 -14.54 2.15
CA TRP A 17 -3.34 -13.93 2.52
C TRP A 17 -3.19 -12.92 3.66
N ARG A 18 -2.39 -13.26 4.69
CA ARG A 18 -2.10 -12.36 5.81
C ARG A 18 -1.46 -11.05 5.34
N ARG A 19 -0.48 -11.13 4.42
CA ARG A 19 0.20 -9.94 3.86
C ARG A 19 -0.73 -9.12 2.96
N ALA A 20 -1.56 -9.76 2.15
CA ALA A 20 -2.56 -9.08 1.33
C ALA A 20 -3.60 -8.33 2.18
N VAL A 21 -4.15 -8.99 3.20
CA VAL A 21 -5.11 -8.38 4.15
C VAL A 21 -4.47 -7.25 4.94
N PHE A 22 -3.22 -7.42 5.41
CA PHE A 22 -2.47 -6.36 6.06
C PHE A 22 -2.31 -5.14 5.14
N GLY A 23 -1.96 -5.36 3.87
CA GLY A 23 -1.89 -4.30 2.87
C GLY A 23 -3.22 -3.56 2.68
N ILE A 24 -4.33 -4.28 2.63
CA ILE A 24 -5.66 -3.69 2.52
C ILE A 24 -6.00 -2.85 3.76
N ILE A 25 -5.74 -3.36 4.97
CA ILE A 25 -6.03 -2.64 6.22
C ILE A 25 -5.19 -1.36 6.32
N CYS A 26 -3.87 -1.48 6.14
CA CYS A 26 -2.98 -0.31 6.18
C CYS A 26 -3.37 0.73 5.13
N GLY A 27 -3.64 0.28 3.89
CA GLY A 27 -4.06 1.18 2.83
C GLY A 27 -5.42 1.82 3.08
N THR A 28 -6.36 1.10 3.74
CA THR A 28 -7.66 1.64 4.14
C THR A 28 -7.50 2.76 5.17
N VAL A 29 -6.71 2.53 6.22
CA VAL A 29 -6.47 3.54 7.27
C VAL A 29 -5.80 4.78 6.68
N THR A 30 -4.75 4.60 5.87
CA THR A 30 -4.06 5.72 5.20
C THR A 30 -4.99 6.46 4.26
N GLY A 31 -5.78 5.75 3.44
CA GLY A 31 -6.74 6.36 2.55
C GLY A 31 -7.80 7.15 3.32
N PHE A 32 -8.33 6.62 4.43
CA PHE A 32 -9.27 7.34 5.30
C PHE A 32 -8.68 8.67 5.80
N THR A 33 -7.43 8.67 6.27
CA THR A 33 -6.76 9.89 6.72
C THR A 33 -6.59 10.91 5.60
N VAL A 34 -6.15 10.47 4.43
CA VAL A 34 -5.95 11.36 3.26
C VAL A 34 -7.28 11.95 2.80
N GLY A 35 -8.34 11.15 2.75
CA GLY A 35 -9.67 11.62 2.34
C GLY A 35 -10.28 12.60 3.33
N ALA A 36 -10.05 12.42 4.63
CA ALA A 36 -10.46 13.39 5.65
C ALA A 36 -9.74 14.74 5.47
N VAL A 37 -8.44 14.71 5.17
CA VAL A 37 -7.65 15.92 4.88
C VAL A 37 -8.12 16.60 3.59
N ASP A 38 -8.41 15.84 2.54
CA ASP A 38 -8.91 16.38 1.27
C ASP A 38 -10.31 17.01 1.45
N ALA A 39 -11.19 16.39 2.21
CA ALA A 39 -12.49 16.96 2.56
C ALA A 39 -12.35 18.26 3.37
N TYR A 40 -11.40 18.31 4.31
CA TYR A 40 -11.10 19.52 5.07
C TYR A 40 -10.54 20.66 4.19
N LYS A 41 -9.68 20.32 3.20
CA LYS A 41 -9.19 21.31 2.23
C LYS A 41 -10.33 21.87 1.37
N LEU A 42 -11.26 21.03 0.92
CA LEU A 42 -12.45 21.45 0.17
C LEU A 42 -13.37 22.37 0.99
N PHE A 43 -13.50 22.10 2.29
CA PHE A 43 -14.22 22.96 3.21
C PHE A 43 -13.55 24.33 3.37
N LYS A 44 -12.24 24.35 3.63
CA LYS A 44 -11.46 25.58 3.82
C LYS A 44 -11.40 26.42 2.53
N GLY A 45 -11.44 25.78 1.37
CA GLY A 45 -11.50 26.44 0.07
C GLY A 45 -12.86 27.03 -0.29
N GLY A 46 -13.86 26.95 0.60
CA GLY A 46 -15.20 27.50 0.36
C GLY A 46 -16.01 26.73 -0.70
N THR A 47 -15.51 25.59 -1.16
CA THR A 47 -16.13 24.77 -2.22
C THR A 47 -17.31 23.95 -1.68
N VAL A 48 -17.37 23.73 -0.36
CA VAL A 48 -18.38 22.88 0.31
C VAL A 48 -19.00 23.64 1.49
N LYS A 49 -20.34 23.64 1.57
CA LYS A 49 -21.08 24.22 2.71
C LYS A 49 -20.93 23.33 3.95
N GLN A 50 -20.94 23.91 5.16
CA GLN A 50 -20.84 23.16 6.43
C GLN A 50 -21.87 22.02 6.53
N THR A 51 -23.07 22.20 5.98
CA THR A 51 -24.14 21.20 5.95
C THR A 51 -23.82 19.96 5.10
N ASP A 52 -23.02 20.11 4.05
CA ASP A 52 -22.64 19.02 3.14
C ASP A 52 -21.30 18.36 3.53
N LEU A 53 -20.59 18.97 4.48
CA LEU A 53 -19.29 18.52 4.95
C LEU A 53 -19.25 17.04 5.37
N PRO A 54 -20.18 16.50 6.19
CA PRO A 54 -20.10 15.10 6.59
C PRO A 54 -20.29 14.17 5.39
N ARG A 55 -21.20 14.49 4.46
CA ARG A 55 -21.42 13.68 3.25
C ARG A 55 -20.20 13.68 2.33
N VAL A 56 -19.61 14.85 2.10
CA VAL A 56 -18.40 14.99 1.27
C VAL A 56 -17.22 14.30 1.95
N ALA A 57 -17.08 14.43 3.27
CA ALA A 57 -16.04 13.77 4.04
C ALA A 57 -16.14 12.24 3.91
N PHE A 58 -17.30 11.65 4.18
CA PHE A 58 -17.49 10.21 4.03
C PHE A 58 -17.25 9.73 2.59
N HIS A 59 -17.67 10.50 1.59
CA HIS A 59 -17.43 10.17 0.18
C HIS A 59 -15.93 10.19 -0.17
N GLU A 60 -15.23 11.27 0.18
CA GLU A 60 -13.79 11.40 -0.08
C GLU A 60 -12.99 10.36 0.70
N MET A 61 -13.31 10.14 1.98
CA MET A 61 -12.70 9.11 2.85
C MET A 61 -12.89 7.71 2.28
N GLY A 62 -14.11 7.36 1.85
CA GLY A 62 -14.38 6.06 1.23
C GLY A 62 -13.65 5.88 -0.09
N ARG A 63 -13.65 6.92 -0.94
CA ARG A 63 -12.96 6.88 -2.23
C ARG A 63 -11.46 6.70 -2.06
N SER A 64 -10.82 7.51 -1.21
CA SER A 64 -9.39 7.41 -0.96
C SER A 64 -9.00 6.11 -0.25
N ALA A 65 -9.83 5.62 0.68
CA ALA A 65 -9.66 4.32 1.31
C ALA A 65 -9.58 3.20 0.27
N VAL A 66 -10.54 3.12 -0.65
CA VAL A 66 -10.56 2.09 -1.69
C VAL A 66 -9.34 2.19 -2.61
N ILE A 67 -8.96 3.41 -3.02
CA ILE A 67 -7.82 3.62 -3.93
C ILE A 67 -6.50 3.19 -3.27
N VAL A 68 -6.25 3.64 -2.04
CA VAL A 68 -4.99 3.36 -1.34
C VAL A 68 -4.95 1.92 -0.84
N ALA A 69 -6.06 1.36 -0.38
CA ALA A 69 -6.19 -0.06 -0.05
C ALA A 69 -5.97 -0.96 -1.27
N GLY A 70 -6.55 -0.60 -2.42
CA GLY A 70 -6.34 -1.31 -3.68
C GLY A 70 -4.87 -1.29 -4.10
N PHE A 71 -4.24 -0.12 -4.08
CA PHE A 71 -2.81 0.01 -4.37
C PHE A 71 -1.95 -0.87 -3.46
N PHE A 72 -2.11 -0.71 -2.14
CA PHE A 72 -1.21 -1.35 -1.18
C PHE A 72 -1.50 -2.85 -1.01
N GLY A 73 -2.74 -3.27 -1.22
CA GLY A 73 -3.13 -4.67 -1.35
C GLY A 73 -2.47 -5.34 -2.55
N ILE A 74 -2.56 -4.73 -3.74
CA ILE A 74 -1.89 -5.23 -4.96
C ILE A 74 -0.38 -5.29 -4.74
N TYR A 75 0.21 -4.23 -4.18
CA TYR A 75 1.63 -4.17 -3.86
C TYR A 75 2.07 -5.36 -2.97
N GLN A 76 1.40 -5.61 -1.83
CA GLN A 76 1.75 -6.72 -0.95
C GLN A 76 1.54 -8.09 -1.61
N THR A 77 0.47 -8.22 -2.40
CA THR A 77 0.14 -9.43 -3.14
C THR A 77 1.24 -9.77 -4.15
N VAL A 78 1.65 -8.79 -4.97
CA VAL A 78 2.69 -8.95 -5.98
C VAL A 78 4.05 -9.17 -5.34
N LYS A 79 4.42 -8.39 -4.32
CA LYS A 79 5.69 -8.54 -3.58
C LYS A 79 5.82 -9.95 -2.99
N THR A 80 4.74 -10.47 -2.41
CA THR A 80 4.71 -11.82 -1.84
C THR A 80 4.68 -12.90 -2.92
N GLY A 81 3.91 -12.70 -4.00
CA GLY A 81 3.84 -13.60 -5.15
C GLY A 81 5.19 -13.76 -5.87
N LEU A 82 5.98 -12.69 -5.99
CA LEU A 82 7.35 -12.77 -6.51
C LEU A 82 8.27 -13.57 -5.58
N GLY A 83 7.97 -13.61 -4.28
CA GLY A 83 8.61 -14.54 -3.34
C GLY A 83 8.28 -16.01 -3.64
N PHE A 84 7.04 -16.33 -4.01
CA PHE A 84 6.67 -17.69 -4.46
C PHE A 84 7.39 -18.10 -5.75
N ALA A 85 7.60 -17.14 -6.65
CA ALA A 85 8.29 -17.39 -7.93
C ALA A 85 9.82 -17.57 -7.79
N GLY A 86 10.37 -17.52 -6.57
CA GLY A 86 11.81 -17.69 -6.32
C GLY A 86 12.66 -16.47 -6.68
N VAL A 87 12.07 -15.28 -6.84
CA VAL A 87 12.85 -14.05 -6.95
C VAL A 87 13.39 -13.74 -5.56
N ASP A 88 14.70 -13.56 -5.37
CA ASP A 88 15.30 -13.25 -4.06
C ASP A 88 15.77 -11.80 -3.90
N TYR A 89 15.78 -11.03 -4.99
CA TYR A 89 16.23 -9.65 -4.97
C TYR A 89 15.14 -8.71 -4.40
N PRO A 90 15.38 -8.08 -3.22
CA PRO A 90 14.37 -7.23 -2.57
C PRO A 90 14.01 -6.00 -3.41
N GLU A 91 14.99 -5.43 -4.10
CA GLU A 91 14.81 -4.27 -4.98
C GLU A 91 13.90 -4.59 -6.17
N VAL A 92 14.07 -5.76 -6.77
CA VAL A 92 13.25 -6.22 -7.91
C VAL A 92 11.82 -6.50 -7.46
N LYS A 93 11.62 -7.09 -6.28
CA LYS A 93 10.28 -7.30 -5.70
C LYS A 93 9.56 -5.99 -5.46
N VAL A 94 10.21 -5.05 -4.78
CA VAL A 94 9.63 -3.73 -4.47
C VAL A 94 9.34 -2.98 -5.76
N GLY A 95 10.31 -2.87 -6.67
CA GLY A 95 10.14 -2.16 -7.94
C GLY A 95 8.99 -2.72 -8.78
N THR A 96 8.94 -4.04 -8.95
CA THR A 96 7.88 -4.69 -9.74
C THR A 96 6.51 -4.53 -9.07
N ALA A 97 6.41 -4.75 -7.75
CA ALA A 97 5.16 -4.58 -7.01
C ALA A 97 4.66 -3.13 -7.04
N THR A 98 5.56 -2.16 -6.94
CA THR A 98 5.23 -0.73 -7.06
C THR A 98 4.75 -0.39 -8.47
N MET A 99 5.42 -0.88 -9.52
CA MET A 99 4.98 -0.63 -10.90
C MET A 99 3.60 -1.22 -11.18
N VAL A 100 3.36 -2.47 -10.76
CA VAL A 100 2.06 -3.14 -10.94
C VAL A 100 0.97 -2.43 -10.14
N GLY A 101 1.23 -2.08 -8.88
CA GLY A 101 0.28 -1.34 -8.04
C GLY A 101 0.02 0.08 -8.53
N ALA A 102 1.03 0.78 -9.06
CA ALA A 102 0.93 2.17 -9.50
C ALA A 102 0.39 2.33 -10.93
N ALA A 103 0.29 1.25 -11.71
CA ALA A 103 -0.20 1.30 -13.09
C ALA A 103 -1.60 1.98 -13.19
N PRO A 104 -2.61 1.60 -12.38
CA PRO A 104 -3.93 2.25 -12.42
C PRO A 104 -3.89 3.73 -12.01
N LEU A 105 -3.00 4.07 -11.08
CA LEU A 105 -2.82 5.44 -10.57
C LEU A 105 -2.17 6.37 -11.61
N SER A 106 -1.30 5.81 -12.45
CA SER A 106 -0.55 6.55 -13.47
C SER A 106 -1.38 6.82 -14.72
N ILE A 107 -2.22 5.86 -15.10
CA ILE A 107 -3.12 5.93 -16.26
C ILE A 107 -4.28 6.90 -16.00
N THR A 108 -4.84 6.89 -14.79
CA THR A 108 -6.03 7.70 -14.47
C THR A 108 -5.64 9.08 -13.91
N PRO A 109 -5.90 10.20 -14.62
CA PRO A 109 -5.44 11.52 -14.19
C PRO A 109 -5.96 11.93 -12.80
N GLY A 110 -7.20 11.58 -12.47
CA GLY A 110 -7.80 11.84 -11.16
C GLY A 110 -7.18 11.06 -10.00
N LEU A 111 -6.44 10.00 -10.28
CA LEU A 111 -5.78 9.16 -9.28
C LEU A 111 -4.33 9.56 -9.00
N ARG A 112 -3.72 10.39 -9.85
CA ARG A 112 -2.32 10.82 -9.72
C ARG A 112 -2.03 11.55 -8.41
N ARG A 113 -3.04 12.23 -7.84
CA ARG A 113 -2.94 12.88 -6.52
C ARG A 113 -2.65 11.89 -5.38
N TYR A 114 -2.94 10.60 -5.57
CA TYR A 114 -2.70 9.56 -4.57
C TYR A 114 -1.31 8.93 -4.64
N VAL A 115 -0.57 9.16 -5.73
CA VAL A 115 0.79 8.64 -5.95
C VAL A 115 1.74 8.93 -4.78
N PRO A 116 1.88 10.17 -4.26
CA PRO A 116 2.80 10.43 -3.15
C PRO A 116 2.45 9.63 -1.90
N TYR A 117 1.17 9.49 -1.56
CA TYR A 117 0.75 8.71 -0.39
C TYR A 117 1.03 7.21 -0.56
N CYS A 118 0.83 6.69 -1.77
CA CYS A 118 1.12 5.31 -2.13
C CYS A 118 2.63 5.03 -2.07
N LEU A 119 3.46 5.95 -2.55
CA LEU A 119 4.92 5.86 -2.46
C LEU A 119 5.41 5.89 -1.02
N THR A 120 4.80 6.70 -0.15
CA THR A 120 5.12 6.70 1.29
C THR A 120 4.88 5.33 1.92
N LEU A 121 3.78 4.67 1.58
CA LEU A 121 3.51 3.31 2.08
C LEU A 121 4.54 2.29 1.60
N VAL A 122 4.98 2.38 0.35
CA VAL A 122 6.07 1.55 -0.18
C VAL A 122 7.37 1.84 0.56
N ALA A 123 7.69 3.11 0.80
CA ALA A 123 8.90 3.50 1.51
C ALA A 123 8.90 2.99 2.96
N VAL A 124 7.77 3.10 3.67
CA VAL A 124 7.61 2.58 5.04
C VAL A 124 7.72 1.06 5.06
N ASP A 125 7.09 0.36 4.12
CA ASP A 125 7.20 -1.10 4.00
C ASP A 125 8.63 -1.55 3.69
N THR A 126 9.30 -0.84 2.79
CA THR A 126 10.70 -1.10 2.44
C THR A 126 11.59 -0.87 3.66
N TYR A 127 11.42 0.25 4.35
CA TYR A 127 12.15 0.55 5.59
C TYR A 127 11.90 -0.53 6.65
N HIS A 128 10.66 -0.97 6.85
CA HIS A 128 10.35 -2.05 7.77
C HIS A 128 11.05 -3.36 7.39
N SER A 129 11.05 -3.75 6.10
CA SER A 129 11.77 -4.93 5.62
C SER A 129 13.30 -4.83 5.81
N TYR A 130 13.89 -3.64 5.80
CA TYR A 130 15.35 -3.43 6.00
C TYR A 130 15.76 -3.26 7.47
N PHE A 131 14.96 -2.57 8.29
CA PHE A 131 15.31 -2.16 9.66
C PHE A 131 14.64 -2.97 10.77
N ALA A 132 13.65 -3.83 10.45
CA ALA A 132 13.15 -4.85 11.36
C ALA A 132 13.66 -6.24 10.93
N PRO A 133 14.95 -6.57 11.17
CA PRO A 133 15.50 -7.88 10.88
C PRO A 133 14.86 -8.92 11.80
N GLY A 134 13.79 -9.54 11.30
CA GLY A 134 13.00 -10.55 12.00
C GLY A 134 11.68 -10.87 11.29
N ALA A 135 11.08 -9.89 10.60
CA ALA A 135 9.79 -10.08 9.91
C ALA A 135 9.90 -10.78 8.54
N ASP A 136 11.01 -10.58 7.84
CA ASP A 136 11.30 -11.22 6.54
C ASP A 136 12.43 -12.28 6.62
N GLY A 137 12.94 -12.59 7.81
CA GLY A 137 13.85 -13.72 8.03
C GLY A 137 15.22 -13.61 7.36
N ARG A 138 15.82 -12.42 7.32
CA ARG A 138 17.29 -12.30 7.29
C ARG A 138 17.85 -12.80 8.62
#